data_AF-A0A1H4FTZ3-F1
#
_entry.id   AF-A0A1H4FTZ3-F1
#
_cell.length_a   1.000
_cell.length_b   1.000
_cell.length_c   1.000
_cell.angle_alpha   90.00
_cell.angle_beta   90.00
_cell.angle_gamma   90.00
#
_symmetry.space_group_name_H-M   'P 1'
#
loop_
_entity.id
_entity.type
_entity.pdbx_description
1 polymer ?
#
loop_
_entity_poly.entity_id
_entity_poly.type
_entity_poly.pdbx_seq_one_letter_code
_entity_poly.pdbx_strand_id
1 'polypeptide(L)'
;MKKLFVICAWALLLGGCESDSGNGPDDVPPPANPVSPELKQKAKDLNAGLVTLRELAGAMSRSAVGAVTEGEAGTLIAFRDGTEVMVVCDAEAVEAPLIGIAAAEDIYYWTLAAEKDTPWLKDASGEQMPVSGAVPVTDVDDEGYWTVTTGEAAPWRIVDAAGEPIKASEEVSVVLFRSVTTAEGRVKVTLADGGELSAAKVDDLSASGTANCYVVSAPGTYAFNAKVRGNGAGEAASAGFDPAIEMADGMTADWMWTDREGLVSDVALDKESGEIVFTVGEGKGNALVALVQAGAIVWSWHIWVTDVPQTMAYENGVVFMDRNLGAVGTAVGSTDAYGMYYQWGRKDPFYWGTKTSTSTTAFDELKELTVVNPAYESLMWGFSKAAVTHETAAANPMTFYNNTVGTGYNWLAKPNAKLWGETKQLNDPCPPGYRVPGIDAWENLSSGRDYIDGVSAWDVENYGVTYTHNGQTAWYPGQGYRMYSSGAIVGQRAASGGSGGYWSSDATSVKSYYLYIKKQLSSSSGSINPELDVHRSYGYTVRCCKE
;
A
#
# COMPACT_ATOMS: atom_id res chain seq x y z
N MET A 1 14.26 -62.36 47.00
CA MET A 1 13.86 -63.26 45.87
C MET A 1 14.61 -62.74 44.66
N LYS A 2 15.66 -63.38 44.09
CA LYS A 2 15.84 -64.71 43.46
C LYS A 2 15.04 -64.90 42.14
N LYS A 3 15.74 -65.42 41.10
CA LYS A 3 15.43 -65.50 39.65
C LYS A 3 15.77 -64.19 38.89
N LEU A 4 16.78 -64.09 38.02
CA LEU A 4 17.79 -65.02 37.46
C LEU A 4 17.37 -66.00 36.34
N PHE A 5 17.78 -65.65 35.11
CA PHE A 5 18.07 -66.44 33.89
C PHE A 5 19.04 -65.55 33.06
N VAL A 6 20.26 -65.88 32.57
CA VAL A 6 21.06 -67.11 32.29
C VAL A 6 20.96 -67.60 30.83
N ILE A 7 22.09 -68.13 30.29
CA ILE A 7 22.45 -68.44 28.88
C ILE A 7 22.95 -67.20 28.12
N CYS A 8 24.11 -67.13 27.45
CA CYS A 8 25.36 -67.94 27.34
C CYS A 8 26.55 -66.97 27.00
N ALA A 9 27.87 -67.25 27.07
CA ALA A 9 28.76 -68.32 26.54
C ALA A 9 28.88 -68.34 25.00
N TRP A 10 30.03 -68.52 24.33
CA TRP A 10 31.45 -68.85 24.65
C TRP A 10 32.31 -68.55 23.38
N ALA A 11 33.65 -68.51 23.27
CA ALA A 11 34.87 -68.43 24.11
C ALA A 11 36.06 -68.05 23.15
N LEU A 12 37.27 -67.62 23.58
CA LEU A 12 38.54 -68.39 23.80
C LEU A 12 39.66 -67.32 24.04
N LEU A 13 40.62 -67.44 24.99
CA LEU A 13 41.91 -68.21 24.97
C LEU A 13 42.87 -67.78 23.83
N LEU A 14 44.15 -67.41 24.00
CA LEU A 14 45.13 -67.30 25.13
C LEU A 14 45.91 -65.95 24.96
N GLY A 15 46.82 -65.42 25.81
CA GLY A 15 47.54 -65.87 27.00
C GLY A 15 49.08 -65.87 26.77
N GLY A 16 49.87 -65.12 27.54
CA GLY A 16 51.36 -65.14 27.44
C GLY A 16 52.15 -64.02 28.14
N CYS A 17 52.99 -64.42 29.10
CA CYS A 17 54.27 -63.87 29.59
C CYS A 17 54.48 -62.37 29.97
N GLU A 18 55.31 -62.20 31.01
CA GLU A 18 56.01 -60.97 31.37
C GLU A 18 57.21 -60.69 30.44
N SER A 19 57.54 -59.42 30.20
CA SER A 19 58.93 -58.94 30.16
C SER A 19 59.00 -57.42 30.34
N ASP A 20 59.92 -56.96 31.19
CA ASP A 20 60.23 -55.55 31.45
C ASP A 20 61.08 -54.92 30.32
N SER A 21 61.30 -53.60 30.40
CA SER A 21 62.18 -52.70 29.63
C SER A 21 61.63 -52.03 28.37
N GLY A 22 61.90 -50.72 28.26
CA GLY A 22 61.74 -49.94 27.03
C GLY A 22 61.24 -48.50 27.22
N ASN A 23 62.13 -47.55 27.54
CA ASN A 23 61.82 -46.13 27.31
C ASN A 23 61.83 -45.87 25.80
N GLY A 24 60.68 -45.45 25.26
CA GLY A 24 60.55 -44.86 23.93
C GLY A 24 59.93 -43.46 24.04
N PRO A 25 60.26 -42.51 23.15
CA PRO A 25 59.62 -41.20 23.12
C PRO A 25 58.22 -41.27 22.48
N ASP A 26 57.60 -40.10 22.34
CA ASP A 26 56.38 -39.84 21.58
C ASP A 26 55.07 -40.33 22.25
N ASP A 27 54.83 -39.81 23.47
CA ASP A 27 53.47 -39.38 23.86
C ASP A 27 53.00 -38.32 22.85
N VAL A 28 52.51 -38.77 21.69
CA VAL A 28 51.76 -37.92 20.77
C VAL A 28 50.45 -37.59 21.49
N PRO A 29 50.17 -36.32 21.84
CA PRO A 29 48.90 -35.97 22.45
C PRO A 29 47.78 -36.40 21.50
N PRO A 30 46.62 -36.85 22.01
CA PRO A 30 45.49 -37.20 21.15
C PRO A 30 45.21 -36.01 20.22
N PRO A 31 44.96 -36.25 18.92
CA PRO A 31 44.73 -35.16 17.97
C PRO A 31 43.61 -34.28 18.52
N ALA A 32 43.82 -32.96 18.51
CA ALA A 32 42.85 -32.01 19.01
C ALA A 32 41.47 -32.34 18.42
N ASN A 33 40.46 -32.51 19.30
CA ASN A 33 39.14 -32.97 18.88
C ASN A 33 38.65 -32.03 17.77
N PRO A 34 38.42 -32.53 16.54
CA PRO A 34 38.08 -31.66 15.42
C PRO A 34 36.80 -30.90 15.75
N VAL A 35 36.84 -29.58 15.54
CA VAL A 35 35.73 -28.65 15.80
C VAL A 35 34.43 -29.24 15.24
N SER A 36 33.37 -29.29 16.05
CA SER A 36 32.15 -29.99 15.62
C SER A 36 31.54 -29.33 14.38
N PRO A 37 30.88 -30.12 13.49
CA PRO A 37 30.18 -29.56 12.35
C PRO A 37 29.14 -28.51 12.74
N GLU A 38 28.49 -28.64 13.92
CA GLU A 38 27.54 -27.63 14.40
C GLU A 38 28.22 -26.30 14.72
N LEU A 39 29.42 -26.29 15.33
CA LEU A 39 30.13 -25.06 15.63
C LEU A 39 30.63 -24.35 14.36
N LYS A 40 31.13 -25.09 13.36
CA LYS A 40 31.47 -24.53 12.04
C LYS A 40 30.23 -24.02 11.29
N GLN A 41 29.07 -24.65 11.48
CA GLN A 41 27.81 -24.17 10.91
C GLN A 41 27.31 -22.90 11.62
N LYS A 42 27.34 -22.83 12.96
CA LYS A 42 27.08 -21.59 13.73
C LYS A 42 27.95 -20.41 13.27
N ALA A 43 29.25 -20.64 13.03
CA ALA A 43 30.16 -19.60 12.54
C ALA A 43 29.73 -19.06 11.17
N LYS A 44 29.36 -19.97 10.25
CA LYS A 44 28.84 -19.63 8.93
C LYS A 44 27.51 -18.88 9.00
N ASP A 45 26.62 -19.25 9.91
CA ASP A 45 25.31 -18.60 10.09
C ASP A 45 25.46 -17.19 10.71
N LEU A 46 26.36 -17.02 11.68
CA LEU A 46 26.75 -15.70 12.18
C LEU A 46 27.30 -14.82 11.05
N ASN A 47 28.23 -15.34 10.25
CA ASN A 47 28.83 -14.60 9.14
C ASN A 47 27.79 -14.18 8.09
N ALA A 48 26.80 -15.03 7.79
CA ALA A 48 25.68 -14.69 6.92
C ALA A 48 24.83 -13.56 7.54
N GLY A 49 24.47 -13.68 8.83
CA GLY A 49 23.74 -12.65 9.55
C GLY A 49 24.47 -11.30 9.59
N LEU A 50 25.80 -11.30 9.75
CA LEU A 50 26.61 -10.07 9.78
C LEU A 50 26.61 -9.36 8.42
N VAL A 51 26.58 -10.09 7.30
CA VAL A 51 26.35 -9.49 5.97
C VAL A 51 24.96 -8.85 5.90
N THR A 52 23.91 -9.56 6.30
CA THR A 52 22.53 -9.03 6.35
C THR A 52 22.41 -7.79 7.25
N LEU A 53 23.07 -7.77 8.41
CA LEU A 53 23.02 -6.66 9.36
C LEU A 53 23.68 -5.40 8.79
N ARG A 54 24.80 -5.56 8.05
CA ARG A 54 25.43 -4.47 7.30
C ARG A 54 24.53 -3.93 6.20
N GLU A 55 23.95 -4.81 5.39
CA GLU A 55 23.08 -4.43 4.28
C GLU A 55 21.82 -3.70 4.78
N LEU A 56 21.22 -4.19 5.86
CA LEU A 56 20.08 -3.58 6.54
C LEU A 56 20.41 -2.19 7.12
N ALA A 57 21.47 -2.08 7.93
CA ALA A 57 21.87 -0.81 8.54
C ALA A 57 22.27 0.24 7.49
N GLY A 58 22.94 -0.20 6.42
CA GLY A 58 23.26 0.65 5.27
C GLY A 58 22.06 1.02 4.41
N ALA A 59 20.98 0.24 4.41
CA ALA A 59 19.75 0.54 3.67
C ALA A 59 18.84 1.49 4.46
N MET A 60 18.64 1.24 5.75
CA MET A 60 17.84 2.09 6.63
C MET A 60 18.41 3.50 6.84
N SER A 61 19.71 3.71 6.63
CA SER A 61 20.35 5.03 6.68
C SER A 61 20.27 5.82 5.37
N ARG A 62 19.96 5.18 4.23
CA ARG A 62 19.95 5.83 2.90
C ARG A 62 18.58 5.90 2.23
N SER A 63 17.63 5.03 2.58
CA SER A 63 16.34 4.91 1.88
C SER A 63 15.20 4.57 2.83
N ALA A 64 13.98 4.97 2.45
CA ALA A 64 12.75 4.57 3.12
C ALA A 64 12.35 3.14 2.70
N VAL A 65 11.64 2.43 3.57
CA VAL A 65 11.04 1.13 3.26
C VAL A 65 9.77 1.35 2.44
N GLY A 66 9.68 0.69 1.28
CA GLY A 66 8.49 0.68 0.42
C GLY A 66 7.54 -0.48 0.70
N ALA A 67 8.05 -1.63 1.18
CA ALA A 67 7.23 -2.78 1.58
C ALA A 67 7.91 -3.66 2.64
N VAL A 68 7.11 -4.38 3.43
CA VAL A 68 7.54 -5.42 4.37
C VAL A 68 6.65 -6.64 4.13
N THR A 69 7.25 -7.82 3.92
CA THR A 69 6.55 -9.06 3.58
C THR A 69 7.07 -10.21 4.42
N GLU A 70 6.21 -10.83 5.23
CA GLU A 70 6.54 -12.04 5.97
C GLU A 70 6.48 -13.29 5.07
N GLY A 71 7.40 -14.23 5.27
CA GLY A 71 7.43 -15.50 4.55
C GLY A 71 8.16 -16.61 5.32
N GLU A 72 8.11 -17.84 4.82
CA GLU A 72 8.66 -19.03 5.51
C GLU A 72 10.18 -18.95 5.80
N ALA A 73 10.92 -18.15 5.02
CA ALA A 73 12.35 -17.94 5.18
C ALA A 73 12.73 -16.72 6.05
N GLY A 74 11.75 -15.96 6.56
CA GLY A 74 11.96 -14.70 7.28
C GLY A 74 11.17 -13.54 6.69
N THR A 75 11.47 -12.32 7.15
CA THR A 75 10.79 -11.09 6.72
C THR A 75 11.60 -10.38 5.63
N LEU A 76 11.01 -10.17 4.45
CA LEU A 76 11.58 -9.35 3.40
C LEU A 76 11.29 -7.87 3.69
N ILE A 77 12.32 -7.03 3.68
CA ILE A 77 12.22 -5.58 3.75
C ILE A 77 12.70 -5.01 2.41
N ALA A 78 11.79 -4.40 1.66
CA ALA A 78 12.06 -3.81 0.36
C ALA A 78 12.11 -2.28 0.45
N PHE A 79 13.22 -1.69 0.04
CA PHE A 79 13.52 -0.25 0.11
C PHE A 79 13.22 0.45 -1.22
N ARG A 80 12.92 1.75 -1.15
CA ARG A 80 12.54 2.56 -2.33
C ARG A 80 13.69 2.82 -3.31
N ASP A 81 14.93 2.47 -2.94
CA ASP A 81 16.08 2.47 -3.84
C ASP A 81 16.24 1.15 -4.63
N GLY A 82 15.32 0.19 -4.46
CA GLY A 82 15.36 -1.13 -5.07
C GLY A 82 16.17 -2.18 -4.29
N THR A 83 16.65 -1.85 -3.09
CA THR A 83 17.30 -2.83 -2.21
C THR A 83 16.27 -3.73 -1.56
N GLU A 84 16.51 -5.04 -1.56
CA GLU A 84 15.74 -6.00 -0.78
C GLU A 84 16.65 -6.69 0.25
N VAL A 85 16.20 -6.80 1.50
CA VAL A 85 16.94 -7.46 2.59
C VAL A 85 16.04 -8.47 3.29
N MET A 86 16.47 -9.74 3.34
CA MET A 86 15.77 -10.82 4.06
C MET A 86 16.28 -10.89 5.50
N VAL A 87 15.42 -10.58 6.47
CA VAL A 87 15.73 -10.60 7.90
C VAL A 87 15.12 -11.84 8.55
N VAL A 88 15.97 -12.74 9.05
CA VAL A 88 15.56 -13.94 9.80
C VAL A 88 15.54 -13.59 11.29
N CYS A 89 14.38 -13.68 11.93
CA CYS A 89 14.20 -13.32 13.34
C CYS A 89 13.97 -14.55 14.22
N ASP A 90 14.50 -14.50 15.45
CA ASP A 90 14.14 -15.41 16.54
C ASP A 90 13.66 -14.57 17.74
N ALA A 91 12.39 -14.76 18.11
CA ALA A 91 11.74 -14.03 19.19
C ALA A 91 12.12 -14.53 20.59
N GLU A 92 12.67 -15.74 20.73
CA GLU A 92 13.12 -16.30 22.01
C GLU A 92 14.57 -15.92 22.34
N ALA A 93 15.32 -15.40 21.36
CA ALA A 93 16.68 -14.90 21.55
C ALA A 93 16.72 -13.71 22.54
N VAL A 94 17.11 -13.99 23.79
CA VAL A 94 17.29 -13.03 24.89
C VAL A 94 18.75 -12.77 25.26
N GLU A 95 19.68 -13.55 24.70
CA GLU A 95 21.11 -13.43 24.95
C GLU A 95 21.80 -12.52 23.93
N ALA A 96 22.85 -11.83 24.38
CA ALA A 96 23.67 -10.98 23.53
C ALA A 96 24.39 -11.82 22.45
N PRO A 97 24.45 -11.35 21.19
CA PRO A 97 25.19 -12.03 20.14
C PRO A 97 26.70 -11.94 20.37
N LEU A 98 27.43 -12.91 19.83
CA LEU A 98 28.90 -12.94 19.83
C LEU A 98 29.54 -11.70 19.16
N ILE A 99 28.88 -11.16 18.12
CA ILE A 99 29.20 -9.89 17.45
C ILE A 99 27.88 -9.15 17.21
N GLY A 100 27.81 -7.87 17.58
CA GLY A 100 26.65 -7.00 17.40
C GLY A 100 27.01 -5.69 16.71
N ILE A 101 26.13 -4.68 16.86
CA ILE A 101 26.44 -3.30 16.45
C ILE A 101 25.97 -2.30 17.51
N ALA A 102 26.67 -1.18 17.63
CA ALA A 102 26.22 -0.04 18.43
C ALA A 102 26.46 1.28 17.69
N ALA A 103 25.61 2.27 17.96
CA ALA A 103 25.77 3.62 17.43
C ALA A 103 26.78 4.42 18.28
N ALA A 104 27.71 5.11 17.63
CA ALA A 104 28.48 6.20 18.20
C ALA A 104 28.36 7.41 17.25
N GLU A 105 27.85 8.52 17.78
CA GLU A 105 27.34 9.63 16.96
C GLU A 105 26.32 9.10 15.93
N ASP A 106 26.36 9.53 14.67
CA ASP A 106 25.46 9.07 13.60
C ASP A 106 25.98 7.81 12.86
N ILE A 107 26.98 7.11 13.41
CA ILE A 107 27.64 5.95 12.76
C ILE A 107 27.45 4.69 13.60
N TYR A 108 27.02 3.60 12.95
CA TYR A 108 27.05 2.27 13.54
C TYR A 108 28.44 1.64 13.39
N TYR A 109 28.96 1.10 14.49
CA TYR A 109 30.21 0.33 14.55
C TYR A 109 29.94 -1.09 15.00
N TRP A 110 30.77 -2.03 14.55
CA TRP A 110 30.73 -3.41 15.01
C TRP A 110 31.13 -3.50 16.48
N THR A 111 30.46 -4.37 17.24
CA THR A 111 30.79 -4.69 18.63
C THR A 111 31.10 -6.17 18.79
N LEU A 112 31.96 -6.50 19.75
CA LEU A 112 32.05 -7.85 20.31
C LEU A 112 30.98 -8.03 21.40
N ALA A 113 30.85 -9.26 21.90
CA ALA A 113 29.85 -9.66 22.90
C ALA A 113 29.63 -8.63 24.03
N ALA A 114 28.37 -8.46 24.44
CA ALA A 114 27.90 -7.25 25.12
C ALA A 114 28.49 -6.99 26.52
N GLU A 115 29.65 -6.34 26.57
CA GLU A 115 29.95 -5.40 27.65
C GLU A 115 28.92 -4.27 27.66
N LYS A 116 28.66 -3.74 28.84
CA LYS A 116 27.80 -2.57 29.01
C LYS A 116 28.54 -1.24 28.83
N ASP A 117 29.87 -1.27 28.75
CA ASP A 117 30.72 -0.09 29.02
C ASP A 117 31.84 0.22 27.99
N THR A 118 32.25 -0.64 27.02
CA THR A 118 32.55 -0.30 25.58
C THR A 118 33.25 -1.43 24.75
N PRO A 119 32.50 -2.41 24.16
CA PRO A 119 33.08 -3.56 23.45
C PRO A 119 33.24 -3.34 21.93
N TRP A 120 33.89 -2.25 21.50
CA TRP A 120 34.04 -1.96 20.06
C TRP A 120 34.99 -2.96 19.36
N LEU A 121 34.55 -3.56 18.26
CA LEU A 121 35.44 -4.33 17.39
C LEU A 121 36.39 -3.38 16.66
N LYS A 122 37.68 -3.74 16.66
CA LYS A 122 38.76 -2.95 16.09
C LYS A 122 39.46 -3.67 14.96
N ASP A 123 40.02 -2.90 14.05
CA ASP A 123 40.85 -3.40 12.96
C ASP A 123 42.32 -3.64 13.40
N ALA A 124 43.18 -4.02 12.46
CA ALA A 124 44.61 -4.25 12.69
C ALA A 124 45.42 -3.00 13.07
N SER A 125 44.86 -1.79 12.95
CA SER A 125 45.46 -0.54 13.45
C SER A 125 45.02 -0.18 14.87
N GLY A 126 43.92 -0.78 15.35
CA GLY A 126 43.29 -0.49 16.63
C GLY A 126 42.14 0.53 16.55
N GLU A 127 41.76 0.96 15.34
CA GLU A 127 40.62 1.85 15.10
C GLU A 127 39.29 1.07 15.09
N GLN A 128 38.19 1.72 15.50
CA GLN A 128 36.86 1.10 15.56
C GLN A 128 36.34 0.82 14.15
N MET A 129 35.79 -0.37 13.90
CA MET A 129 35.29 -0.72 12.57
C MET A 129 33.85 -0.24 12.32
N PRO A 130 33.59 0.71 11.40
CA PRO A 130 32.23 1.11 11.04
C PRO A 130 31.54 0.02 10.22
N VAL A 131 30.23 -0.16 10.43
CA VAL A 131 29.40 -1.18 9.77
C VAL A 131 29.35 -0.97 8.25
N SER A 132 29.43 0.27 7.78
CA SER A 132 29.55 0.61 6.36
C SER A 132 30.82 0.07 5.69
N GLY A 133 31.87 -0.18 6.47
CA GLY A 133 33.17 -0.70 6.04
C GLY A 133 33.15 -2.21 5.75
N ALA A 134 34.17 -2.93 6.22
CA ALA A 134 34.27 -4.37 6.06
C ALA A 134 33.32 -5.12 7.03
N VAL A 135 32.82 -6.28 6.60
CA VAL A 135 32.15 -7.24 7.49
C VAL A 135 33.22 -8.08 8.20
N PRO A 136 33.18 -8.25 9.53
CA PRO A 136 34.08 -9.16 10.22
C PRO A 136 33.70 -10.63 9.96
N VAL A 137 34.70 -11.49 9.84
CA VAL A 137 34.50 -12.92 9.55
C VAL A 137 34.90 -13.74 10.77
N THR A 138 33.97 -14.54 11.29
CA THR A 138 34.18 -15.44 12.43
C THR A 138 34.47 -16.88 12.01
N ASP A 139 35.26 -17.58 12.82
CA ASP A 139 35.42 -19.03 12.77
C ASP A 139 35.79 -19.57 14.17
N VAL A 140 35.86 -20.89 14.33
CA VAL A 140 36.31 -21.55 15.57
C VAL A 140 37.65 -22.24 15.32
N ASP A 141 38.64 -22.00 16.19
CA ASP A 141 40.00 -22.55 16.03
C ASP A 141 40.17 -23.99 16.53
N ASP A 142 41.36 -24.57 16.32
CA ASP A 142 41.68 -25.96 16.66
C ASP A 142 41.68 -26.26 18.18
N GLU A 143 41.65 -25.24 19.05
CA GLU A 143 41.46 -25.38 20.50
C GLU A 143 39.98 -25.26 20.94
N GLY A 144 39.11 -24.89 20.00
CA GLY A 144 37.68 -24.70 20.19
C GLY A 144 37.28 -23.31 20.67
N TYR A 145 38.08 -22.27 20.41
CA TYR A 145 37.73 -20.88 20.74
C TYR A 145 37.18 -20.13 19.53
N TRP A 146 36.26 -19.20 19.78
CA TRP A 146 35.78 -18.28 18.76
C TRP A 146 36.89 -17.33 18.33
N THR A 147 37.02 -17.10 17.03
CA THR A 147 37.96 -16.16 16.41
C THR A 147 37.23 -15.21 15.47
N VAL A 148 37.83 -14.04 15.23
CA VAL A 148 37.38 -13.05 14.25
C VAL A 148 38.56 -12.58 13.40
N THR A 149 38.27 -12.24 12.14
CA THR A 149 39.23 -11.77 11.13
C THR A 149 38.66 -10.56 10.40
N THR A 150 39.52 -9.58 10.10
CA THR A 150 39.12 -8.30 9.51
C THR A 150 40.05 -7.94 8.34
N GLY A 151 39.59 -8.15 7.11
CA GLY A 151 40.43 -7.95 5.92
C GLY A 151 41.59 -8.95 5.84
N GLU A 152 42.80 -8.47 5.58
CA GLU A 152 44.03 -9.28 5.47
C GLU A 152 44.74 -9.56 6.81
N ALA A 153 44.12 -9.19 7.94
CA ALA A 153 44.66 -9.47 9.27
C ALA A 153 44.74 -10.98 9.56
N ALA A 154 45.66 -11.39 10.44
CA ALA A 154 45.61 -12.74 11.02
C ALA A 154 44.39 -12.85 11.97
N PRO A 155 43.69 -13.99 12.01
CA PRO A 155 42.58 -14.19 12.96
C PRO A 155 43.04 -14.05 14.41
N TRP A 156 42.19 -13.51 15.28
CA TRP A 156 42.41 -13.45 16.72
C TRP A 156 41.20 -13.98 17.50
N ARG A 157 41.42 -14.48 18.72
CA ARG A 157 40.33 -14.99 19.58
C ARG A 157 39.42 -13.85 20.03
N ILE A 158 38.11 -14.07 19.96
CA ILE A 158 37.11 -13.20 20.59
C ILE A 158 37.22 -13.40 22.10
N VAL A 159 37.19 -12.31 22.86
CA VAL A 159 37.32 -12.31 24.32
C VAL A 159 36.06 -11.76 25.00
N ASP A 160 35.87 -12.13 26.25
CA ASP A 160 34.82 -11.59 27.12
C ASP A 160 35.25 -10.27 27.80
N ALA A 161 34.37 -9.76 28.68
CA ALA A 161 34.58 -8.54 29.46
C ALA A 161 35.75 -8.59 30.48
N ALA A 162 36.36 -9.76 30.70
CA ALA A 162 37.59 -9.91 31.50
C ALA A 162 38.85 -9.99 30.61
N GLY A 163 38.68 -10.08 29.28
CA GLY A 163 39.75 -10.36 28.33
C GLY A 163 40.04 -11.86 28.15
N GLU A 164 39.19 -12.75 28.66
CA GLU A 164 39.36 -14.19 28.55
C GLU A 164 38.74 -14.73 27.23
N PRO A 165 39.43 -15.62 26.48
CA PRO A 165 38.91 -16.12 25.21
C PRO A 165 37.58 -16.89 25.31
N ILE A 166 36.58 -16.49 24.52
CA ILE A 166 35.26 -17.12 24.51
C ILE A 166 35.35 -18.49 23.83
N LYS A 167 35.11 -19.54 24.61
CA LYS A 167 35.07 -20.92 24.10
C LYS A 167 33.77 -21.18 23.32
N ALA A 168 33.87 -21.88 22.20
CA ALA A 168 32.72 -22.17 21.35
C ALA A 168 31.85 -23.30 21.94
N SER A 169 30.53 -23.07 22.01
CA SER A 169 29.55 -24.01 22.56
C SER A 169 28.17 -23.84 21.90
N GLU A 170 27.27 -24.79 22.19
CA GLU A 170 25.84 -24.68 21.85
C GLU A 170 25.15 -23.51 22.57
N GLU A 171 25.66 -23.08 23.73
CA GLU A 171 25.13 -21.98 24.53
C GLU A 171 25.44 -20.59 23.91
N VAL A 172 26.56 -20.41 23.18
CA VAL A 172 26.91 -19.09 22.61
C VAL A 172 25.90 -18.66 21.55
N SER A 173 25.17 -17.56 21.80
CA SER A 173 24.25 -16.94 20.86
C SER A 173 24.94 -16.38 19.61
N VAL A 174 24.37 -16.70 18.45
CA VAL A 174 24.76 -16.17 17.13
C VAL A 174 23.58 -15.48 16.41
N VAL A 175 22.44 -15.31 17.10
CA VAL A 175 21.25 -14.66 16.57
C VAL A 175 21.44 -13.15 16.61
N LEU A 176 21.20 -12.46 15.49
CA LEU A 176 21.33 -10.99 15.42
C LEU A 176 20.00 -10.24 15.51
N PHE A 177 18.90 -10.84 15.04
CA PHE A 177 17.61 -10.15 14.90
C PHE A 177 16.52 -10.84 15.75
N ARG A 178 15.80 -10.05 16.54
CA ARG A 178 14.69 -10.51 17.40
C ARG A 178 13.33 -10.36 16.72
N SER A 179 13.09 -9.23 16.06
CA SER A 179 11.81 -8.96 15.39
C SER A 179 11.89 -7.82 14.38
N VAL A 180 11.09 -7.92 13.32
CA VAL A 180 10.71 -6.78 12.46
C VAL A 180 9.33 -6.31 12.92
N THR A 181 9.12 -5.00 13.05
CA THR A 181 7.81 -4.41 13.37
C THR A 181 7.55 -3.18 12.50
N THR A 182 6.28 -2.91 12.22
CA THR A 182 5.84 -1.70 11.52
C THR A 182 4.88 -0.93 12.43
N ALA A 183 5.23 0.30 12.80
CA ALA A 183 4.43 1.16 13.67
C ALA A 183 4.79 2.64 13.42
N GLU A 184 3.85 3.56 13.67
CA GLU A 184 4.12 5.02 13.69
C GLU A 184 4.77 5.56 12.40
N GLY A 185 4.43 5.00 11.23
CA GLY A 185 5.02 5.37 9.95
C GLY A 185 6.48 4.92 9.75
N ARG A 186 6.97 3.98 10.58
CA ARG A 186 8.34 3.44 10.53
C ARG A 186 8.35 1.91 10.48
N VAL A 187 9.42 1.38 9.92
CA VAL A 187 9.83 -0.02 10.10
C VAL A 187 10.98 -0.04 11.09
N LYS A 188 10.87 -0.89 12.12
CA LYS A 188 11.85 -1.08 13.19
C LYS A 188 12.30 -2.53 13.18
N VAL A 189 13.61 -2.77 13.21
CA VAL A 189 14.20 -4.09 13.42
C VAL A 189 14.91 -4.08 14.77
N THR A 190 14.40 -4.88 15.70
CA THR A 190 14.99 -5.07 17.02
C THR A 190 16.08 -6.14 16.93
N LEU A 191 17.25 -5.83 17.45
CA LEU A 191 18.41 -6.72 17.51
C LEU A 191 18.40 -7.58 18.78
N ALA A 192 19.16 -8.68 18.79
CA ALA A 192 19.23 -9.59 19.93
C ALA A 192 19.84 -8.95 21.19
N ASP A 193 20.83 -8.04 21.03
CA ASP A 193 21.36 -7.22 22.12
C ASP A 193 20.35 -6.17 22.68
N GLY A 194 19.24 -5.95 21.98
CA GLY A 194 18.23 -4.93 22.32
C GLY A 194 18.42 -3.59 21.61
N GLY A 195 19.39 -3.47 20.68
CA GLY A 195 19.47 -2.35 19.75
C GLY A 195 18.28 -2.28 18.79
N GLU A 196 18.07 -1.12 18.17
CA GLU A 196 17.02 -0.90 17.16
C GLU A 196 17.62 -0.21 15.93
N LEU A 197 17.41 -0.82 14.75
CA LEU A 197 17.55 -0.14 13.46
C LEU A 197 16.14 0.31 13.01
N SER A 198 15.99 1.53 12.50
CA SER A 198 14.69 1.93 11.93
C SER A 198 14.78 2.92 10.77
N ALA A 199 13.82 2.81 9.85
CA ALA A 199 13.64 3.70 8.71
C ALA A 199 12.18 4.16 8.61
N ALA A 200 11.92 5.25 7.87
CA ALA A 200 10.57 5.64 7.51
C ALA A 200 9.94 4.61 6.55
N LYS A 201 8.63 4.42 6.63
CA LYS A 201 7.83 3.61 5.70
C LYS A 201 7.04 4.54 4.78
N VAL A 202 7.17 4.37 3.48
CA VAL A 202 6.47 5.16 2.46
C VAL A 202 5.93 4.21 1.40
N ASP A 203 4.64 3.92 1.45
CA ASP A 203 4.01 2.90 0.59
C ASP A 203 3.74 3.48 -0.82
N ASP A 204 4.17 2.76 -1.88
CA ASP A 204 3.84 3.14 -3.26
C ASP A 204 2.44 2.65 -3.67
N LEU A 205 1.51 3.59 -3.82
CA LEU A 205 0.14 3.35 -4.26
C LEU A 205 0.05 3.04 -5.78
N SER A 206 1.09 3.35 -6.55
CA SER A 206 1.21 3.05 -7.98
C SER A 206 1.91 1.73 -8.30
N ALA A 207 2.43 1.00 -7.30
CA ALA A 207 3.07 -0.31 -7.46
C ALA A 207 2.13 -1.37 -8.07
N SER A 208 0.83 -1.25 -7.83
CA SER A 208 -0.22 -2.11 -8.43
C SER A 208 -0.76 -1.58 -9.76
N GLY A 209 -0.12 -0.56 -10.34
CA GLY A 209 -0.56 0.17 -11.53
C GLY A 209 -0.97 1.61 -11.23
N THR A 210 -0.83 2.49 -12.22
CA THR A 210 -1.20 3.91 -12.11
C THR A 210 -2.70 4.11 -12.32
N ALA A 211 -3.35 5.00 -11.56
CA ALA A 211 -4.78 5.30 -11.70
C ALA A 211 -5.08 6.77 -11.44
N ASN A 212 -6.35 7.19 -11.60
CA ASN A 212 -6.80 8.53 -11.18
C ASN A 212 -7.30 8.58 -9.73
N CYS A 213 -7.55 7.43 -9.12
CA CYS A 213 -7.86 7.30 -7.70
C CYS A 213 -6.89 6.30 -7.07
N TYR A 214 -6.50 6.54 -5.81
CA TYR A 214 -5.78 5.56 -5.01
C TYR A 214 -6.54 5.34 -3.69
N VAL A 215 -6.65 4.07 -3.29
CA VAL A 215 -7.27 3.66 -2.03
C VAL A 215 -6.20 3.66 -0.95
N VAL A 216 -6.47 4.32 0.17
CA VAL A 216 -5.65 4.25 1.39
C VAL A 216 -6.52 3.70 2.52
N SER A 217 -6.00 2.73 3.27
CA SER A 217 -6.78 2.01 4.30
C SER A 217 -6.23 2.14 5.72
N ALA A 218 -5.16 2.89 5.92
CA ALA A 218 -4.56 3.20 7.22
C ALA A 218 -3.90 4.59 7.20
N PRO A 219 -3.68 5.23 8.36
CA PRO A 219 -2.79 6.38 8.46
C PRO A 219 -1.33 5.98 8.15
N GLY A 220 -0.55 6.89 7.57
CA GLY A 220 0.82 6.64 7.16
C GLY A 220 1.32 7.59 6.08
N THR A 221 2.56 7.39 5.61
CA THR A 221 3.12 8.15 4.48
C THR A 221 3.03 7.31 3.21
N TYR A 222 2.64 7.95 2.12
CA TYR A 222 2.31 7.33 0.85
C TYR A 222 2.98 8.07 -0.31
N ALA A 223 3.25 7.35 -1.40
CA ALA A 223 3.75 7.91 -2.64
C ALA A 223 2.98 7.38 -3.86
N PHE A 224 3.04 8.10 -4.98
CA PHE A 224 2.72 7.55 -6.31
C PHE A 224 3.49 8.27 -7.42
N ASN A 225 3.74 7.54 -8.51
CA ASN A 225 4.36 8.06 -9.72
C ASN A 225 3.52 9.17 -10.39
N ALA A 226 4.03 10.40 -10.35
CA ALA A 226 3.36 11.58 -10.91
C ALA A 226 3.78 11.89 -12.36
N LYS A 227 4.65 11.06 -12.96
CA LYS A 227 5.04 11.12 -14.39
C LYS A 227 3.99 10.50 -15.32
N VAL A 228 2.85 10.03 -14.78
CA VAL A 228 1.82 9.31 -15.54
C VAL A 228 0.42 9.87 -15.22
N ARG A 229 -0.32 10.25 -16.26
CA ARG A 229 -1.74 10.67 -16.14
C ARG A 229 -2.64 9.44 -15.99
N GLY A 230 -3.27 9.29 -14.83
CA GLY A 230 -4.33 8.31 -14.62
C GLY A 230 -3.90 6.88 -14.94
N ASN A 231 -4.71 6.13 -15.70
CA ASN A 231 -4.35 4.80 -16.21
C ASN A 231 -3.42 4.88 -17.43
N GLY A 232 -2.37 5.69 -17.36
CA GLY A 232 -1.48 5.99 -18.50
C GLY A 232 -0.31 5.02 -18.69
N ALA A 233 -0.03 4.13 -17.73
CA ALA A 233 1.06 3.17 -17.83
C ALA A 233 0.67 1.97 -18.72
N GLY A 234 1.15 1.96 -19.97
CA GLY A 234 0.97 0.86 -20.93
C GLY A 234 0.30 1.31 -22.23
N GLU A 235 -0.28 0.37 -22.99
CA GLU A 235 -0.99 0.64 -24.25
C GLU A 235 -2.40 1.26 -24.06
N ALA A 236 -2.64 1.94 -22.94
CA ALA A 236 -3.91 2.61 -22.66
C ALA A 236 -4.16 3.71 -23.69
N ALA A 237 -5.32 3.68 -24.35
CA ALA A 237 -5.59 4.58 -25.47
C ALA A 237 -5.66 6.05 -24.99
N SER A 238 -4.84 6.90 -25.61
CA SER A 238 -4.70 8.33 -25.31
C SER A 238 -5.95 9.12 -25.73
N ALA A 239 -7.00 9.05 -24.92
CA ALA A 239 -8.33 9.56 -25.19
C ALA A 239 -8.47 11.11 -25.09
N GLY A 240 -7.41 11.87 -25.36
CA GLY A 240 -7.41 13.34 -25.30
C GLY A 240 -6.25 13.94 -24.51
N PHE A 241 -5.35 13.10 -23.97
CA PHE A 241 -4.12 13.50 -23.30
C PHE A 241 -2.97 12.58 -23.72
N ASP A 242 -1.75 13.10 -23.65
CA ASP A 242 -0.54 12.27 -23.54
C ASP A 242 -0.54 11.54 -22.19
N PRO A 243 -0.30 10.22 -22.10
CA PRO A 243 -0.15 9.53 -20.82
C PRO A 243 1.05 10.04 -20.00
N ALA A 244 2.12 10.51 -20.62
CA ALA A 244 3.35 10.92 -19.95
C ALA A 244 3.32 12.37 -19.46
N ILE A 245 3.93 12.61 -18.29
CA ILE A 245 4.23 13.94 -17.77
C ILE A 245 5.75 14.06 -17.61
N GLU A 246 6.37 14.82 -18.51
CA GLU A 246 7.76 15.26 -18.36
C GLU A 246 7.91 16.13 -17.11
N MET A 247 8.84 15.77 -16.22
CA MET A 247 9.15 16.58 -15.04
C MET A 247 9.91 17.85 -15.45
N ALA A 248 9.50 19.00 -14.92
CA ALA A 248 10.06 20.29 -15.29
C ALA A 248 10.40 21.15 -14.07
N ASP A 249 11.36 22.06 -14.25
CA ASP A 249 11.67 23.09 -13.25
C ASP A 249 10.43 23.94 -12.93
N GLY A 250 10.27 24.24 -11.64
CA GLY A 250 9.09 24.92 -11.11
C GLY A 250 7.90 24.00 -10.78
N MET A 251 7.94 22.70 -11.10
CA MET A 251 6.87 21.79 -10.69
C MET A 251 6.85 21.61 -9.17
N THR A 252 5.64 21.52 -8.62
CA THR A 252 5.33 21.19 -7.22
C THR A 252 4.10 20.29 -7.16
N ALA A 253 3.77 19.80 -5.97
CA ALA A 253 2.48 19.16 -5.72
C ALA A 253 1.86 19.71 -4.43
N ASP A 254 0.53 19.62 -4.33
CA ASP A 254 -0.24 20.10 -3.19
C ASP A 254 -1.61 19.40 -3.12
N TRP A 255 -2.33 19.53 -2.02
CA TRP A 255 -3.75 19.15 -1.91
C TRP A 255 -4.65 20.31 -2.34
N MET A 256 -5.74 20.01 -3.04
CA MET A 256 -6.68 20.99 -3.59
C MET A 256 -7.89 21.16 -2.67
N TRP A 257 -8.49 20.04 -2.24
CA TRP A 257 -9.61 20.00 -1.31
C TRP A 257 -9.65 18.67 -0.55
N THR A 258 -10.37 18.64 0.58
CA THR A 258 -10.71 17.44 1.36
C THR A 258 -12.09 17.55 2.00
N ASP A 259 -12.81 16.44 2.17
CA ASP A 259 -14.06 16.38 2.96
C ASP A 259 -13.82 16.22 4.48
N ARG A 260 -12.55 16.07 4.90
CA ARG A 260 -12.12 16.05 6.29
C ARG A 260 -10.79 16.80 6.45
N GLU A 261 -10.78 17.85 7.28
CA GLU A 261 -9.55 18.57 7.63
C GLU A 261 -8.54 17.62 8.30
N GLY A 262 -7.26 17.72 7.91
CA GLY A 262 -6.21 16.82 8.41
C GLY A 262 -6.20 15.40 7.82
N LEU A 263 -7.07 15.08 6.84
CA LEU A 263 -7.06 13.77 6.17
C LEU A 263 -5.78 13.53 5.35
N VAL A 264 -5.25 14.58 4.72
CA VAL A 264 -4.00 14.57 3.95
C VAL A 264 -3.15 15.77 4.38
N SER A 265 -1.85 15.55 4.59
CA SER A 265 -0.84 16.58 4.89
C SER A 265 0.46 16.31 4.14
N ASP A 266 1.43 17.23 4.28
CA ASP A 266 2.82 17.06 3.85
C ASP A 266 3.01 16.71 2.37
N VAL A 267 2.08 17.15 1.53
CA VAL A 267 2.09 16.89 0.08
C VAL A 267 3.30 17.58 -0.55
N ALA A 268 4.16 16.80 -1.18
CA ALA A 268 5.35 17.27 -1.87
C ALA A 268 5.56 16.49 -3.18
N LEU A 269 6.22 17.13 -4.14
CA LEU A 269 6.78 16.45 -5.31
C LEU A 269 8.25 16.15 -5.02
N ASP A 270 8.61 14.88 -4.90
CA ASP A 270 9.99 14.47 -5.06
C ASP A 270 10.36 14.53 -6.55
N LYS A 271 11.41 15.30 -6.85
CA LYS A 271 11.86 15.60 -8.21
C LYS A 271 12.89 14.61 -8.74
N GLU A 272 13.52 13.83 -7.86
CA GLU A 272 14.49 12.82 -8.25
C GLU A 272 13.76 11.53 -8.68
N SER A 273 12.80 11.06 -7.86
CA SER A 273 11.90 9.97 -8.26
C SER A 273 10.83 10.41 -9.28
N GLY A 274 10.35 11.66 -9.22
CA GLY A 274 9.16 12.12 -9.96
C GLY A 274 7.85 11.62 -9.36
N GLU A 275 7.81 11.43 -8.04
CA GLU A 275 6.66 10.95 -7.27
C GLU A 275 6.05 12.04 -6.40
N ILE A 276 4.74 11.98 -6.21
CA ILE A 276 4.07 12.78 -5.19
C ILE A 276 4.03 11.98 -3.90
N VAL A 277 4.63 12.53 -2.84
CA VAL A 277 4.67 11.98 -1.49
C VAL A 277 3.74 12.78 -0.60
N PHE A 278 3.01 12.13 0.31
CA PHE A 278 2.07 12.77 1.23
C PHE A 278 1.80 11.90 2.46
N THR A 279 1.34 12.53 3.55
CA THR A 279 0.87 11.83 4.76
C THR A 279 -0.65 11.71 4.73
N VAL A 280 -1.19 10.59 5.20
CA VAL A 280 -2.62 10.39 5.47
C VAL A 280 -2.85 10.29 6.98
N GLY A 281 -3.80 11.09 7.47
CA GLY A 281 -4.17 11.16 8.88
C GLY A 281 -5.27 10.16 9.28
N GLU A 282 -5.82 10.37 10.49
CA GLU A 282 -6.80 9.46 11.09
C GLU A 282 -8.21 9.56 10.49
N GLY A 283 -8.85 8.41 10.33
CA GLY A 283 -10.23 8.28 9.88
C GLY A 283 -10.40 7.99 8.37
N LYS A 284 -11.50 8.48 7.80
CA LYS A 284 -11.97 8.13 6.44
C LYS A 284 -12.56 9.33 5.73
N GLY A 285 -12.41 9.41 4.41
CA GLY A 285 -12.86 10.53 3.61
C GLY A 285 -12.24 10.55 2.21
N ASN A 286 -12.26 11.73 1.61
CA ASN A 286 -11.82 11.97 0.25
C ASN A 286 -10.99 13.26 0.20
N ALA A 287 -9.84 13.19 -0.47
CA ALA A 287 -9.04 14.36 -0.82
C ALA A 287 -8.67 14.34 -2.30
N LEU A 288 -8.36 15.51 -2.85
CA LEU A 288 -7.83 15.66 -4.21
C LEU A 288 -6.42 16.24 -4.13
N VAL A 289 -5.43 15.50 -4.60
CA VAL A 289 -4.03 15.92 -4.69
C VAL A 289 -3.68 16.27 -6.14
N ALA A 290 -2.83 17.25 -6.38
CA ALA A 290 -2.49 17.71 -7.74
C ALA A 290 -1.00 17.97 -7.95
N LEU A 291 -0.56 17.75 -9.19
CA LEU A 291 0.70 18.24 -9.73
C LEU A 291 0.46 19.64 -10.31
N VAL A 292 1.31 20.60 -9.97
CA VAL A 292 1.14 22.02 -10.28
C VAL A 292 2.39 22.55 -11.00
N GLN A 293 2.19 23.34 -12.06
CA GLN A 293 3.26 24.06 -12.76
C GLN A 293 2.87 25.53 -12.88
N ALA A 294 3.74 26.42 -12.39
CA ALA A 294 3.53 27.88 -12.40
C ALA A 294 2.15 28.34 -11.87
N GLY A 295 1.61 27.64 -10.87
CA GLY A 295 0.30 27.91 -10.26
C GLY A 295 -0.91 27.31 -10.99
N ALA A 296 -0.72 26.63 -12.12
CA ALA A 296 -1.77 25.90 -12.83
C ALA A 296 -1.68 24.39 -12.55
N ILE A 297 -2.83 23.74 -12.33
CA ILE A 297 -2.92 22.29 -12.15
C ILE A 297 -2.63 21.59 -13.49
N VAL A 298 -1.66 20.67 -13.49
CA VAL A 298 -1.27 19.84 -14.64
C VAL A 298 -2.08 18.55 -14.68
N TRP A 299 -2.25 17.93 -13.52
CA TRP A 299 -3.09 16.76 -13.29
C TRP A 299 -3.49 16.67 -11.81
N SER A 300 -4.49 15.86 -11.49
CA SER A 300 -4.91 15.62 -10.11
C SER A 300 -5.50 14.22 -9.91
N TRP A 301 -5.30 13.68 -8.72
CA TRP A 301 -5.60 12.32 -8.28
C TRP A 301 -6.49 12.36 -7.04
N HIS A 302 -7.48 11.46 -7.00
CA HIS A 302 -8.42 11.30 -5.90
C HIS A 302 -7.84 10.33 -4.86
N ILE A 303 -7.47 10.83 -3.70
CA ILE A 303 -7.07 10.02 -2.55
C ILE A 303 -8.35 9.62 -1.80
N TRP A 304 -8.64 8.33 -1.76
CA TRP A 304 -9.84 7.78 -1.14
C TRP A 304 -9.46 6.97 0.10
N VAL A 305 -9.72 7.54 1.27
CA VAL A 305 -9.35 6.95 2.57
C VAL A 305 -10.54 6.17 3.12
N THR A 306 -10.46 4.84 3.11
CA THR A 306 -11.59 3.93 3.36
C THR A 306 -11.08 2.53 3.74
N ASP A 307 -11.88 1.67 4.39
CA ASP A 307 -11.47 0.26 4.55
C ASP A 307 -11.28 -0.36 3.16
N VAL A 308 -10.32 -1.26 2.96
CA VAL A 308 -10.09 -1.94 1.67
C VAL A 308 -11.43 -2.40 1.05
N PRO A 309 -11.85 -1.86 -0.11
CA PRO A 309 -13.15 -2.19 -0.71
C PRO A 309 -13.26 -3.70 -0.96
N GLN A 310 -14.34 -4.29 -0.44
CA GLN A 310 -14.61 -5.71 -0.66
C GLN A 310 -15.23 -5.92 -2.04
N THR A 311 -15.18 -7.16 -2.53
CA THR A 311 -15.75 -7.52 -3.83
C THR A 311 -17.12 -8.19 -3.68
N MET A 312 -18.01 -7.91 -4.63
CA MET A 312 -19.29 -8.58 -4.81
C MET A 312 -19.33 -9.19 -6.21
N ALA A 313 -19.50 -10.51 -6.31
CA ALA A 313 -19.68 -11.21 -7.58
C ALA A 313 -21.16 -11.20 -8.00
N TYR A 314 -21.41 -10.94 -9.28
CA TYR A 314 -22.74 -10.91 -9.88
C TYR A 314 -22.93 -12.16 -10.76
N GLU A 315 -24.19 -12.51 -11.04
CA GLU A 315 -24.54 -13.75 -11.74
C GLU A 315 -23.96 -13.87 -13.17
N ASN A 316 -23.66 -12.75 -13.83
CA ASN A 316 -22.97 -12.70 -15.12
C ASN A 316 -21.43 -12.77 -15.01
N GLY A 317 -20.89 -13.00 -13.82
CA GLY A 317 -19.45 -13.07 -13.56
C GLY A 317 -18.77 -11.70 -13.37
N VAL A 318 -19.49 -10.58 -13.52
CA VAL A 318 -18.91 -9.26 -13.22
C VAL A 318 -18.67 -9.14 -11.72
N VAL A 319 -17.47 -8.68 -11.35
CA VAL A 319 -17.09 -8.45 -9.95
C VAL A 319 -17.06 -6.94 -9.69
N PHE A 320 -17.94 -6.47 -8.82
CA PHE A 320 -18.04 -5.07 -8.41
C PHE A 320 -17.38 -4.81 -7.07
N MET A 321 -17.08 -3.54 -6.77
CA MET A 321 -16.88 -3.08 -5.39
C MET A 321 -18.18 -3.14 -4.58
N ASP A 322 -18.05 -3.45 -3.29
CA ASP A 322 -19.12 -3.42 -2.29
C ASP A 322 -19.78 -2.03 -2.12
N ARG A 323 -19.06 -0.95 -2.44
CA ARG A 323 -19.44 0.46 -2.26
C ARG A 323 -19.23 1.31 -3.51
N ASN A 324 -19.79 2.52 -3.51
CA ASN A 324 -19.55 3.51 -4.58
C ASN A 324 -18.13 4.11 -4.46
N LEU A 325 -17.57 4.59 -5.57
CA LEU A 325 -16.26 5.24 -5.58
C LEU A 325 -16.29 6.52 -4.70
N GLY A 326 -15.42 6.57 -3.69
CA GLY A 326 -15.39 7.63 -2.69
C GLY A 326 -16.28 7.42 -1.44
N ALA A 327 -16.98 6.29 -1.34
CA ALA A 327 -17.78 5.92 -0.16
C ALA A 327 -16.90 5.41 1.01
N VAL A 328 -17.28 5.73 2.24
CA VAL A 328 -16.53 5.37 3.46
C VAL A 328 -17.14 4.20 4.24
N GLY A 329 -18.22 3.62 3.73
CA GLY A 329 -18.85 2.39 4.23
C GLY A 329 -19.84 1.77 3.25
N THR A 330 -20.57 0.75 3.70
CA THR A 330 -21.53 -0.04 2.89
C THR A 330 -22.93 -0.13 3.52
N ALA A 331 -23.11 0.37 4.73
CA ALA A 331 -24.33 0.18 5.52
C ALA A 331 -25.59 0.71 4.79
N VAL A 332 -26.61 -0.15 4.70
CA VAL A 332 -27.90 0.18 4.06
C VAL A 332 -28.49 1.44 4.68
N GLY A 333 -28.83 2.40 3.83
CA GLY A 333 -29.36 3.70 4.24
C GLY A 333 -28.35 4.70 4.82
N SER A 334 -27.12 4.32 5.17
CA SER A 334 -26.13 5.32 5.62
C SER A 334 -25.68 6.23 4.47
N THR A 335 -25.40 7.48 4.78
CA THR A 335 -24.68 8.40 3.89
C THR A 335 -23.23 7.96 3.65
N ASP A 336 -22.66 7.11 4.51
CA ASP A 336 -21.32 6.55 4.33
C ASP A 336 -21.19 5.71 3.05
N ALA A 337 -22.31 5.17 2.55
CA ALA A 337 -22.39 4.41 1.30
C ALA A 337 -22.44 5.30 0.05
N TYR A 338 -22.54 6.63 0.20
CA TYR A 338 -22.63 7.56 -0.92
C TYR A 338 -21.24 7.83 -1.50
N GLY A 339 -21.11 7.67 -2.82
CA GLY A 339 -19.87 7.97 -3.54
C GLY A 339 -19.82 9.40 -4.06
N MET A 340 -18.66 9.78 -4.58
CA MET A 340 -18.50 11.05 -5.32
C MET A 340 -19.35 11.05 -6.60
N TYR A 341 -19.63 12.25 -7.11
CA TYR A 341 -20.19 12.45 -8.45
C TYR A 341 -19.10 12.77 -9.46
N TYR A 342 -19.21 12.21 -10.66
CA TYR A 342 -18.31 12.48 -11.78
C TYR A 342 -19.14 12.96 -12.97
N GLN A 343 -18.62 13.91 -13.75
CA GLN A 343 -19.17 14.16 -15.10
C GLN A 343 -18.64 13.06 -16.02
N TRP A 344 -19.44 12.55 -16.96
CA TRP A 344 -19.05 11.35 -17.72
C TRP A 344 -17.73 11.58 -18.47
N GLY A 345 -16.75 10.69 -18.30
CA GLY A 345 -15.42 10.82 -18.90
C GLY A 345 -14.47 11.80 -18.20
N ARG A 346 -14.81 12.34 -17.02
CA ARG A 346 -13.88 13.07 -16.15
C ARG A 346 -13.40 12.18 -15.00
N LYS A 347 -12.10 12.22 -14.75
CA LYS A 347 -11.46 11.70 -13.54
C LYS A 347 -11.87 12.42 -12.25
N ASP A 348 -12.33 13.67 -12.37
CA ASP A 348 -12.41 14.61 -11.24
C ASP A 348 -13.66 14.37 -10.37
N PRO A 349 -13.51 14.05 -9.06
CA PRO A 349 -14.62 13.89 -8.14
C PRO A 349 -15.25 15.23 -7.73
N PHE A 350 -16.58 15.26 -7.67
CA PHE A 350 -17.37 16.29 -7.02
C PHE A 350 -18.04 15.70 -5.77
N TYR A 351 -17.85 16.35 -4.62
CA TYR A 351 -18.46 15.91 -3.36
C TYR A 351 -20.00 15.86 -3.45
N TRP A 352 -20.62 14.96 -2.68
CA TRP A 352 -22.03 14.59 -2.90
C TRP A 352 -23.06 15.52 -2.24
N GLY A 353 -22.77 16.08 -1.07
CA GLY A 353 -23.59 17.07 -0.35
C GLY A 353 -24.88 16.54 0.29
N THR A 354 -25.17 16.96 1.53
CA THR A 354 -26.20 16.35 2.39
C THR A 354 -27.65 16.62 1.95
N LYS A 355 -27.91 17.67 1.15
CA LYS A 355 -29.28 18.09 0.80
C LYS A 355 -29.45 18.41 -0.69
N THR A 356 -30.70 18.33 -1.16
CA THR A 356 -31.10 18.86 -2.47
C THR A 356 -30.87 20.38 -2.50
N SER A 357 -30.28 20.89 -3.57
CA SER A 357 -30.04 22.32 -3.79
C SER A 357 -30.83 22.84 -5.01
N THR A 358 -30.95 24.15 -5.16
CA THR A 358 -31.51 24.77 -6.38
C THR A 358 -30.38 25.20 -7.31
N SER A 359 -30.73 25.70 -8.51
CA SER A 359 -29.77 26.36 -9.41
C SER A 359 -29.24 27.70 -8.88
N THR A 360 -29.87 28.30 -7.88
CA THR A 360 -29.39 29.54 -7.23
C THR A 360 -28.54 29.27 -5.99
N THR A 361 -28.49 28.02 -5.51
CA THR A 361 -27.71 27.60 -4.33
C THR A 361 -26.81 26.39 -4.64
N ALA A 362 -26.40 26.25 -5.91
CA ALA A 362 -25.52 25.16 -6.34
C ALA A 362 -24.11 25.38 -5.77
N PHE A 363 -23.52 24.30 -5.25
CA PHE A 363 -22.17 24.26 -4.65
C PHE A 363 -21.98 25.04 -3.34
N ASP A 364 -22.94 25.84 -2.86
CA ASP A 364 -22.77 26.59 -1.60
C ASP A 364 -22.55 25.66 -0.39
N GLU A 365 -23.35 24.60 -0.25
CA GLU A 365 -23.14 23.58 0.78
C GLU A 365 -21.75 22.90 0.70
N LEU A 366 -21.14 22.80 -0.49
CA LEU A 366 -19.81 22.19 -0.62
C LEU A 366 -18.70 23.09 -0.06
N LYS A 367 -18.91 24.41 -0.02
CA LYS A 367 -18.01 25.37 0.64
C LYS A 367 -18.11 25.28 2.17
N GLU A 368 -19.16 24.64 2.69
CA GLU A 368 -19.38 24.37 4.12
C GLU A 368 -18.93 22.96 4.53
N LEU A 369 -19.09 21.96 3.63
CA LEU A 369 -18.82 20.54 3.88
C LEU A 369 -17.46 20.02 3.39
N THR A 370 -16.65 20.86 2.74
CA THR A 370 -15.28 20.51 2.35
C THR A 370 -14.34 21.67 2.62
N VAL A 371 -13.10 21.37 2.99
CA VAL A 371 -12.03 22.36 3.07
C VAL A 371 -11.36 22.43 1.70
N VAL A 372 -11.29 23.63 1.11
CA VAL A 372 -10.45 23.92 -0.07
C VAL A 372 -9.15 24.55 0.44
N ASN A 373 -8.00 24.14 -0.12
CA ASN A 373 -6.72 24.73 0.24
C ASN A 373 -6.71 26.23 -0.13
N PRO A 374 -6.41 27.16 0.79
CA PRO A 374 -6.42 28.59 0.53
C PRO A 374 -5.55 29.04 -0.66
N ALA A 375 -4.50 28.31 -1.01
CA ALA A 375 -3.68 28.59 -2.21
C ALA A 375 -4.49 28.48 -3.53
N TYR A 376 -5.60 27.75 -3.53
CA TYR A 376 -6.45 27.50 -4.69
C TYR A 376 -7.91 27.94 -4.47
N GLU A 377 -8.17 28.89 -3.55
CA GLU A 377 -9.51 29.44 -3.30
C GLU A 377 -10.18 29.98 -4.58
N SER A 378 -9.39 30.54 -5.51
CA SER A 378 -9.84 31.00 -6.83
C SER A 378 -10.39 29.89 -7.74
N LEU A 379 -10.10 28.62 -7.44
CA LEU A 379 -10.59 27.44 -8.15
C LEU A 379 -11.75 26.74 -7.42
N MET A 380 -12.30 27.33 -6.35
CA MET A 380 -13.34 26.71 -5.52
C MET A 380 -14.57 26.22 -6.30
N TRP A 381 -15.32 25.31 -5.67
CA TRP A 381 -16.53 24.69 -6.22
C TRP A 381 -17.47 25.66 -6.96
N GLY A 382 -17.63 25.44 -8.26
CA GLY A 382 -18.36 26.35 -9.14
C GLY A 382 -18.99 25.67 -10.34
N PHE A 383 -19.87 26.41 -11.01
CA PHE A 383 -20.53 26.02 -12.26
C PHE A 383 -20.11 26.95 -13.39
N SER A 384 -19.74 26.39 -14.54
CA SER A 384 -19.40 27.16 -15.74
C SER A 384 -20.21 26.71 -16.94
N LYS A 385 -20.93 27.66 -17.56
CA LYS A 385 -21.70 27.42 -18.78
C LYS A 385 -20.83 27.46 -20.04
N ALA A 386 -19.76 26.66 -20.03
CA ALA A 386 -18.87 26.44 -21.15
C ALA A 386 -18.70 24.93 -21.39
N ALA A 387 -18.38 24.58 -22.63
CA ALA A 387 -17.74 23.30 -22.96
C ALA A 387 -16.30 23.62 -23.36
N VAL A 388 -15.36 22.93 -22.73
CA VAL A 388 -13.95 23.32 -22.68
C VAL A 388 -13.03 22.26 -23.31
N THR A 389 -11.72 22.48 -23.27
CA THR A 389 -10.74 21.47 -23.68
C THR A 389 -10.45 20.46 -22.56
N HIS A 390 -9.72 19.39 -22.89
CA HIS A 390 -9.27 18.41 -21.90
C HIS A 390 -8.41 19.05 -20.81
N GLU A 391 -7.39 19.81 -21.22
CA GLU A 391 -6.43 20.51 -20.38
C GLU A 391 -7.14 21.53 -19.48
N THR A 392 -8.10 22.27 -20.04
CA THR A 392 -8.91 23.24 -19.28
C THR A 392 -9.70 22.56 -18.16
N ALA A 393 -10.30 21.39 -18.41
CA ALA A 393 -11.05 20.66 -17.40
C ALA A 393 -10.14 20.06 -16.31
N ALA A 394 -8.99 19.47 -16.70
CA ALA A 394 -8.02 18.94 -15.74
C ALA A 394 -7.39 20.03 -14.87
N ALA A 395 -7.17 21.24 -15.42
CA ALA A 395 -6.69 22.40 -14.68
C ALA A 395 -7.74 23.02 -13.73
N ASN A 396 -9.02 22.62 -13.86
CA ASN A 396 -10.14 23.15 -13.07
C ASN A 396 -11.00 21.99 -12.52
N PRO A 397 -10.45 21.14 -11.62
CA PRO A 397 -11.12 19.92 -11.17
C PRO A 397 -12.47 20.21 -10.47
N MET A 398 -12.53 21.26 -9.65
CA MET A 398 -13.72 21.66 -8.88
C MET A 398 -14.77 22.45 -9.68
N THR A 399 -14.52 22.79 -10.95
CA THR A 399 -15.50 23.48 -11.81
C THR A 399 -16.33 22.48 -12.60
N PHE A 400 -17.66 22.55 -12.46
CA PHE A 400 -18.64 21.71 -13.16
C PHE A 400 -19.08 22.38 -14.47
N TYR A 401 -18.89 21.71 -15.61
CA TYR A 401 -19.01 22.34 -16.94
C TYR A 401 -20.26 21.90 -17.73
N ASN A 402 -20.86 22.84 -18.46
CA ASN A 402 -22.04 22.66 -19.30
C ASN A 402 -22.02 23.55 -20.55
N ASN A 403 -22.16 22.98 -21.74
CA ASN A 403 -22.77 23.68 -22.87
C ASN A 403 -23.50 22.71 -23.80
N THR A 404 -24.34 23.25 -24.70
CA THR A 404 -24.93 22.48 -25.80
C THR A 404 -23.83 22.10 -26.80
N VAL A 405 -23.64 20.81 -27.05
CA VAL A 405 -22.67 20.28 -28.02
C VAL A 405 -23.33 19.17 -28.83
N GLY A 406 -23.52 19.41 -30.13
CA GLY A 406 -24.36 18.55 -30.98
C GLY A 406 -25.81 18.53 -30.49
N THR A 407 -26.36 17.34 -30.27
CA THR A 407 -27.74 17.11 -29.78
C THR A 407 -27.82 16.89 -28.26
N GLY A 408 -26.74 17.11 -27.52
CA GLY A 408 -26.68 16.91 -26.06
C GLY A 408 -26.01 18.06 -25.32
N TYR A 409 -25.93 17.93 -24.00
CA TYR A 409 -25.11 18.81 -23.15
C TYR A 409 -23.84 18.08 -22.72
N ASN A 410 -22.71 18.78 -22.83
CA ASN A 410 -21.39 18.22 -22.58
C ASN A 410 -20.47 19.25 -21.88
N TRP A 411 -19.52 18.75 -21.11
CA TRP A 411 -18.43 19.55 -20.54
C TRP A 411 -17.28 19.73 -21.53
N LEU A 412 -17.14 18.82 -22.49
CA LEU A 412 -16.05 18.78 -23.48
C LEU A 412 -16.50 19.34 -24.82
N ALA A 413 -15.74 20.29 -25.37
CA ALA A 413 -16.06 20.99 -26.64
C ALA A 413 -16.00 20.07 -27.87
N LYS A 414 -15.22 18.98 -27.80
CA LYS A 414 -15.12 17.91 -28.82
C LYS A 414 -15.47 16.57 -28.16
N PRO A 415 -16.74 16.16 -28.13
CA PRO A 415 -17.18 14.97 -27.40
C PRO A 415 -16.41 13.70 -27.82
N ASN A 416 -15.65 13.13 -26.91
CA ASN A 416 -15.01 11.83 -27.07
C ASN A 416 -15.83 10.76 -26.35
N ALA A 417 -16.00 9.59 -26.97
CA ALA A 417 -16.70 8.43 -26.43
C ALA A 417 -15.74 7.36 -25.85
N LYS A 418 -14.42 7.57 -25.98
CA LYS A 418 -13.37 6.67 -25.46
C LYS A 418 -12.75 7.13 -24.13
N LEU A 419 -13.42 8.03 -23.40
CA LEU A 419 -12.88 8.56 -22.14
C LEU A 419 -12.95 7.53 -21.01
N TRP A 420 -13.99 6.70 -21.04
CA TRP A 420 -14.12 5.42 -20.34
C TRP A 420 -14.42 4.34 -21.41
N GLY A 421 -14.32 3.05 -21.07
CA GLY A 421 -14.49 1.96 -22.03
C GLY A 421 -14.34 0.57 -21.38
N GLU A 422 -14.52 -0.49 -22.18
CA GLU A 422 -14.37 -1.89 -21.77
C GLU A 422 -12.98 -2.18 -21.17
N THR A 423 -11.92 -1.66 -21.79
CA THR A 423 -10.58 -1.58 -21.18
C THR A 423 -10.44 -0.25 -20.45
N LYS A 424 -9.70 -0.24 -19.34
CA LYS A 424 -9.54 0.95 -18.51
C LYS A 424 -8.77 2.06 -19.23
N GLN A 425 -9.42 3.21 -19.39
CA GLN A 425 -8.90 4.34 -20.14
C GLN A 425 -8.16 5.34 -19.25
N LEU A 426 -7.34 6.20 -19.86
CA LEU A 426 -6.57 7.24 -19.17
C LEU A 426 -7.41 8.12 -18.22
N ASN A 427 -8.67 8.39 -18.59
CA ASN A 427 -9.63 9.23 -17.85
C ASN A 427 -10.52 8.46 -16.84
N ASP A 428 -10.34 7.15 -16.68
CA ASP A 428 -11.13 6.31 -15.76
C ASP A 428 -10.86 6.69 -14.28
N PRO A 429 -11.88 7.07 -13.49
CA PRO A 429 -11.70 7.49 -12.11
C PRO A 429 -11.41 6.32 -11.14
N CYS A 430 -11.59 5.06 -11.53
CA CYS A 430 -11.46 3.93 -10.62
C CYS A 430 -10.00 3.59 -10.26
N PRO A 431 -9.73 3.09 -9.04
CA PRO A 431 -8.38 2.76 -8.56
C PRO A 431 -7.79 1.50 -9.25
N PRO A 432 -6.51 1.17 -9.06
CA PRO A 432 -5.83 0.10 -9.79
C PRO A 432 -6.55 -1.26 -9.66
N GLY A 433 -6.68 -1.99 -10.78
CA GLY A 433 -7.42 -3.25 -10.85
C GLY A 433 -8.94 -3.10 -11.03
N TYR A 434 -9.47 -1.87 -11.13
CA TYR A 434 -10.88 -1.57 -11.32
C TYR A 434 -11.13 -0.46 -12.38
N ARG A 435 -12.24 -0.55 -13.10
CA ARG A 435 -12.72 0.38 -14.15
C ARG A 435 -14.18 0.80 -13.92
N VAL A 436 -14.66 1.78 -14.71
CA VAL A 436 -16.10 2.03 -14.89
C VAL A 436 -16.73 0.83 -15.62
N PRO A 437 -17.89 0.30 -15.17
CA PRO A 437 -18.55 -0.87 -15.78
C PRO A 437 -19.23 -0.58 -17.11
N GLY A 438 -19.34 -1.58 -18.00
CA GLY A 438 -20.31 -1.57 -19.10
C GLY A 438 -21.76 -1.61 -18.59
N ILE A 439 -22.72 -1.24 -19.43
CA ILE A 439 -24.14 -1.18 -19.03
C ILE A 439 -24.72 -2.57 -18.77
N ASP A 440 -24.26 -3.57 -19.54
CA ASP A 440 -24.62 -4.98 -19.43
C ASP A 440 -24.22 -5.60 -18.07
N ALA A 441 -23.29 -4.97 -17.34
CA ALA A 441 -22.92 -5.38 -15.99
C ALA A 441 -24.11 -5.36 -15.00
N TRP A 442 -25.20 -4.65 -15.33
CA TRP A 442 -26.43 -4.60 -14.55
C TRP A 442 -27.60 -5.41 -15.15
N GLU A 443 -27.38 -6.26 -16.16
CA GLU A 443 -28.45 -7.07 -16.78
C GLU A 443 -29.21 -7.93 -15.75
N ASN A 444 -28.49 -8.54 -14.80
CA ASN A 444 -29.06 -9.37 -13.74
C ASN A 444 -29.52 -8.57 -12.50
N LEU A 445 -29.55 -7.22 -12.57
CA LEU A 445 -30.11 -6.36 -11.53
C LEU A 445 -31.61 -6.09 -11.73
N SER A 446 -32.14 -6.26 -12.95
CA SER A 446 -33.55 -5.97 -13.27
C SER A 446 -34.03 -6.66 -14.54
N SER A 447 -35.26 -7.19 -14.53
CA SER A 447 -35.90 -7.69 -15.75
C SER A 447 -36.52 -6.51 -16.51
N GLY A 448 -35.73 -5.92 -17.41
CA GLY A 448 -36.10 -4.71 -18.16
C GLY A 448 -36.19 -3.47 -17.27
N ARG A 449 -37.33 -3.27 -16.59
CA ARG A 449 -37.58 -2.13 -15.67
C ARG A 449 -38.17 -2.52 -14.32
N ASP A 450 -38.36 -3.82 -14.12
CA ASP A 450 -38.89 -4.40 -12.89
C ASP A 450 -37.78 -5.10 -12.11
N TYR A 451 -37.92 -5.15 -10.79
CA TYR A 451 -37.01 -5.86 -9.90
C TYR A 451 -37.19 -7.38 -10.05
N ILE A 452 -36.11 -8.14 -9.84
CA ILE A 452 -36.12 -9.60 -9.96
C ILE A 452 -36.33 -10.19 -8.55
N ASP A 453 -37.41 -10.93 -8.34
CA ASP A 453 -37.73 -11.51 -7.03
C ASP A 453 -36.58 -12.38 -6.50
N GLY A 454 -36.27 -12.24 -5.20
CA GLY A 454 -35.11 -12.85 -4.55
C GLY A 454 -33.72 -12.29 -4.93
N VAL A 455 -33.59 -11.53 -6.02
CA VAL A 455 -32.29 -11.06 -6.57
C VAL A 455 -32.11 -9.54 -6.44
N SER A 456 -33.16 -8.75 -6.63
CA SER A 456 -33.11 -7.30 -6.40
C SER A 456 -34.39 -6.77 -5.76
N ALA A 457 -34.26 -5.78 -4.88
CA ALA A 457 -35.40 -5.18 -4.19
C ALA A 457 -35.17 -3.69 -3.91
N TRP A 458 -36.23 -2.88 -4.06
CA TRP A 458 -36.24 -1.49 -3.58
C TRP A 458 -36.55 -1.44 -2.08
N ASP A 459 -35.65 -0.83 -1.31
CA ASP A 459 -35.89 -0.53 0.09
C ASP A 459 -36.73 0.76 0.20
N VAL A 460 -37.91 0.65 0.80
CA VAL A 460 -38.89 1.74 0.96
C VAL A 460 -38.50 2.73 2.05
N GLU A 461 -37.73 2.30 3.05
CA GLU A 461 -37.28 3.11 4.19
C GLU A 461 -35.94 3.78 3.87
N ASN A 462 -35.01 3.01 3.29
CA ASN A 462 -33.65 3.45 2.95
C ASN A 462 -33.49 4.01 1.55
N TYR A 463 -34.53 3.90 0.71
CA TYR A 463 -34.65 4.56 -0.59
C TYR A 463 -33.45 4.28 -1.52
N GLY A 464 -33.28 3.00 -1.85
CA GLY A 464 -32.22 2.48 -2.71
C GLY A 464 -32.52 1.04 -3.10
N VAL A 465 -31.56 0.35 -3.74
CA VAL A 465 -31.72 -1.02 -4.21
C VAL A 465 -30.69 -1.94 -3.54
N THR A 466 -31.17 -3.05 -2.97
CA THR A 466 -30.31 -4.16 -2.56
C THR A 466 -30.27 -5.20 -3.69
N TYR A 467 -29.07 -5.55 -4.15
CA TYR A 467 -28.79 -6.74 -4.96
C TYR A 467 -28.41 -7.91 -4.04
N THR A 468 -28.81 -9.13 -4.40
CA THR A 468 -28.55 -10.36 -3.66
C THR A 468 -28.09 -11.46 -4.62
N HIS A 469 -26.94 -12.08 -4.35
CA HIS A 469 -26.45 -13.24 -5.11
C HIS A 469 -25.62 -14.15 -4.20
N ASN A 470 -25.81 -15.47 -4.28
CA ASN A 470 -25.14 -16.49 -3.46
C ASN A 470 -25.10 -16.21 -1.94
N GLY A 471 -26.12 -15.53 -1.41
CA GLY A 471 -26.22 -15.15 0.01
C GLY A 471 -25.41 -13.90 0.41
N GLN A 472 -24.66 -13.30 -0.52
CA GLN A 472 -24.05 -11.98 -0.37
C GLN A 472 -25.00 -10.89 -0.88
N THR A 473 -24.82 -9.65 -0.42
CA THR A 473 -25.64 -8.50 -0.83
C THR A 473 -24.80 -7.26 -1.13
N ALA A 474 -25.27 -6.42 -2.05
CA ALA A 474 -24.69 -5.11 -2.36
C ALA A 474 -25.76 -4.01 -2.38
N TRP A 475 -25.42 -2.84 -1.82
CA TRP A 475 -26.35 -1.72 -1.65
C TRP A 475 -26.08 -0.58 -2.64
N TYR A 476 -27.11 -0.20 -3.40
CA TYR A 476 -27.13 0.95 -4.31
C TYR A 476 -28.00 2.08 -3.70
N PRO A 477 -27.42 3.07 -3.00
CA PRO A 477 -28.18 4.16 -2.40
C PRO A 477 -28.86 5.08 -3.42
N GLY A 478 -30.04 5.60 -3.09
CA GLY A 478 -30.67 6.74 -3.76
C GLY A 478 -30.06 8.08 -3.34
N GLN A 479 -28.75 8.24 -3.53
CA GLN A 479 -27.97 9.40 -3.07
C GLN A 479 -28.23 10.72 -3.83
N GLY A 480 -28.97 10.67 -4.93
CA GLY A 480 -29.21 11.80 -5.84
C GLY A 480 -28.20 11.87 -6.99
N TYR A 481 -28.09 13.07 -7.57
CA TYR A 481 -27.18 13.40 -8.67
C TYR A 481 -26.99 14.92 -8.80
N ARG A 482 -25.97 15.35 -9.55
CA ARG A 482 -25.81 16.76 -9.96
C ARG A 482 -26.49 17.03 -11.31
N MET A 483 -27.41 17.99 -11.32
CA MET A 483 -28.21 18.38 -12.47
C MET A 483 -27.34 19.04 -13.54
N TYR A 484 -27.33 18.49 -14.76
CA TYR A 484 -26.46 18.92 -15.87
C TYR A 484 -26.44 20.42 -16.17
N SER A 485 -27.56 21.12 -15.95
CA SER A 485 -27.80 22.51 -16.35
C SER A 485 -27.42 23.55 -15.30
N SER A 486 -27.02 23.12 -14.10
CA SER A 486 -26.67 24.02 -12.98
C SER A 486 -25.66 23.44 -11.98
N GLY A 487 -25.34 22.15 -12.06
CA GLY A 487 -24.55 21.42 -11.06
C GLY A 487 -25.24 21.22 -9.70
N ALA A 488 -26.49 21.68 -9.55
CA ALA A 488 -27.28 21.55 -8.32
C ALA A 488 -27.55 20.08 -7.94
N ILE A 489 -27.55 19.77 -6.65
CA ILE A 489 -27.84 18.41 -6.16
C ILE A 489 -29.35 18.19 -6.20
N VAL A 490 -29.80 17.11 -6.86
CA VAL A 490 -31.22 16.76 -7.03
C VAL A 490 -31.42 15.29 -6.70
N GLY A 491 -32.61 14.94 -6.20
CA GLY A 491 -33.00 13.53 -6.02
C GLY A 491 -32.45 12.85 -4.75
N GLN A 492 -31.90 13.61 -3.81
CA GLN A 492 -31.40 13.13 -2.52
C GLN A 492 -32.49 12.45 -1.66
N ARG A 493 -32.11 11.39 -0.92
CA ARG A 493 -32.98 10.59 -0.04
C ARG A 493 -33.94 11.44 0.78
N ALA A 494 -33.40 12.37 1.58
CA ALA A 494 -34.14 13.14 2.58
C ALA A 494 -35.20 14.09 2.02
N ALA A 495 -35.07 14.54 0.77
CA ALA A 495 -35.93 15.59 0.18
C ALA A 495 -36.92 15.06 -0.87
N SER A 496 -36.64 13.92 -1.51
CA SER A 496 -37.47 13.38 -2.60
C SER A 496 -37.84 11.90 -2.45
N GLY A 497 -37.38 11.22 -1.40
CA GLY A 497 -37.47 9.77 -1.29
C GLY A 497 -36.50 9.01 -2.21
N GLY A 498 -35.40 9.65 -2.61
CA GLY A 498 -34.26 8.99 -3.24
C GLY A 498 -34.38 8.67 -4.74
N SER A 499 -33.26 8.92 -5.41
CA SER A 499 -32.93 8.43 -6.76
C SER A 499 -31.42 8.28 -6.85
N GLY A 500 -30.91 7.43 -7.73
CA GLY A 500 -29.47 7.26 -7.93
C GLY A 500 -29.19 6.98 -9.39
N GLY A 501 -28.25 7.72 -9.96
CA GLY A 501 -27.71 7.44 -11.28
C GLY A 501 -26.27 6.96 -11.16
N TYR A 502 -25.94 5.94 -11.95
CA TYR A 502 -24.70 5.18 -11.90
C TYR A 502 -24.14 5.09 -13.32
N TRP A 503 -23.00 5.75 -13.58
CA TRP A 503 -22.44 5.79 -14.94
C TRP A 503 -21.91 4.43 -15.40
N SER A 504 -22.19 4.09 -16.67
CA SER A 504 -21.43 3.08 -17.40
C SER A 504 -20.27 3.69 -18.21
N SER A 505 -19.38 2.84 -18.71
CA SER A 505 -18.42 3.13 -19.78
C SER A 505 -19.06 3.45 -21.12
N ASP A 506 -20.34 3.11 -21.30
CA ASP A 506 -20.92 3.00 -22.63
C ASP A 506 -21.52 4.32 -23.12
N ALA A 507 -21.27 4.64 -24.38
CA ALA A 507 -21.40 6.00 -24.88
C ALA A 507 -21.76 6.07 -26.36
N THR A 508 -22.66 7.00 -26.70
CA THR A 508 -22.97 7.38 -28.08
C THR A 508 -21.97 8.46 -28.55
N SER A 509 -22.32 9.30 -29.54
CA SER A 509 -21.49 10.45 -29.89
C SER A 509 -21.48 11.54 -28.80
N VAL A 510 -22.64 11.88 -28.22
CA VAL A 510 -22.81 13.04 -27.31
C VAL A 510 -23.53 12.76 -25.99
N LYS A 511 -23.99 11.52 -25.77
CA LYS A 511 -24.61 11.03 -24.54
C LYS A 511 -23.91 9.77 -24.03
N SER A 512 -24.18 9.36 -22.80
CA SER A 512 -23.73 8.09 -22.24
C SER A 512 -24.84 7.35 -21.51
N TYR A 513 -24.69 6.03 -21.38
CA TYR A 513 -25.63 5.18 -20.68
C TYR A 513 -25.37 5.17 -19.16
N TYR A 514 -26.41 4.84 -18.40
CA TYR A 514 -26.37 4.83 -16.94
C TYR A 514 -27.51 3.97 -16.37
N LEU A 515 -27.20 3.23 -15.30
CA LEU A 515 -28.24 2.64 -14.45
C LEU A 515 -28.92 3.77 -13.67
N TYR A 516 -30.25 3.79 -13.68
CA TYR A 516 -31.05 4.71 -12.89
C TYR A 516 -32.04 3.99 -11.98
N ILE A 517 -32.03 4.36 -10.70
CA ILE A 517 -32.99 3.93 -9.69
C ILE A 517 -33.70 5.15 -9.10
N LYS A 518 -34.98 5.01 -8.72
CA LYS A 518 -35.74 6.05 -8.01
C LYS A 518 -36.97 5.49 -7.31
N LYS A 519 -37.51 6.22 -6.34
CA LYS A 519 -38.88 6.05 -5.87
C LYS A 519 -39.91 6.41 -6.96
N GLN A 520 -41.02 5.68 -7.02
CA GLN A 520 -42.20 6.07 -7.79
C GLN A 520 -43.07 7.05 -7.02
N LEU A 521 -43.62 8.07 -7.69
CA LEU A 521 -44.45 9.09 -7.02
C LEU A 521 -45.86 8.61 -6.63
N SER A 522 -46.34 7.55 -7.26
CA SER A 522 -47.71 7.02 -7.15
C SER A 522 -47.85 5.80 -6.23
N SER A 523 -46.76 5.33 -5.62
CA SER A 523 -46.71 4.11 -4.82
C SER A 523 -45.57 4.17 -3.77
N SER A 524 -45.48 3.15 -2.94
CA SER A 524 -44.33 2.91 -2.05
C SER A 524 -43.18 2.16 -2.74
N SER A 525 -43.26 1.88 -4.05
CA SER A 525 -42.25 1.08 -4.78
C SER A 525 -41.16 1.94 -5.43
N GLY A 526 -40.03 1.31 -5.73
CA GLY A 526 -39.01 1.86 -6.62
C GLY A 526 -39.34 1.62 -8.09
N SER A 527 -38.52 2.19 -8.97
CA SER A 527 -38.38 1.79 -10.37
C SER A 527 -36.89 1.79 -10.72
N ILE A 528 -36.48 0.77 -11.45
CA ILE A 528 -35.12 0.58 -11.96
C ILE A 528 -35.14 0.65 -13.50
N ASN A 529 -34.03 1.10 -14.09
CA ASN A 529 -33.84 1.07 -15.54
C ASN A 529 -32.33 1.11 -15.86
N PRO A 530 -31.75 0.03 -16.41
CA PRO A 530 -30.35 0.02 -16.85
C PRO A 530 -30.16 0.64 -18.25
N GLU A 531 -31.20 0.79 -19.07
CA GLU A 531 -31.06 1.09 -20.51
C GLU A 531 -31.17 2.59 -20.86
N LEU A 532 -30.96 3.53 -19.93
CA LEU A 532 -31.17 4.96 -20.19
C LEU A 532 -29.94 5.67 -20.76
N ASP A 533 -30.15 6.60 -21.71
CA ASP A 533 -29.11 7.45 -22.30
C ASP A 533 -29.27 8.94 -21.92
N VAL A 534 -28.17 9.60 -21.53
CA VAL A 534 -28.25 10.96 -20.96
C VAL A 534 -27.02 11.83 -21.22
N HIS A 535 -27.17 13.14 -21.02
CA HIS A 535 -26.14 14.14 -21.27
C HIS A 535 -24.90 13.97 -20.37
N ARG A 536 -23.70 14.03 -20.96
CA ARG A 536 -22.42 13.83 -20.23
C ARG A 536 -22.13 14.90 -19.17
N SER A 537 -22.81 16.05 -19.22
CA SER A 537 -22.71 17.09 -18.19
C SER A 537 -23.44 16.78 -16.87
N TYR A 538 -24.26 15.72 -16.75
CA TYR A 538 -24.76 15.30 -15.43
C TYR A 538 -23.61 14.85 -14.52
N GLY A 539 -23.78 14.95 -13.20
CA GLY A 539 -22.90 14.32 -12.22
C GLY A 539 -23.59 13.12 -11.61
N TYR A 540 -23.18 11.91 -12.01
CA TYR A 540 -23.65 10.64 -11.44
C TYR A 540 -22.49 9.93 -10.74
N THR A 541 -22.80 8.96 -9.87
CA THR A 541 -21.77 8.23 -9.14
C THR A 541 -21.23 7.06 -9.98
N VAL A 542 -20.13 6.46 -9.52
CA VAL A 542 -19.48 5.32 -10.17
C VAL A 542 -19.44 4.16 -9.19
N ARG A 543 -19.85 2.99 -9.66
CA ARG A 543 -19.73 1.70 -8.96
C ARG A 543 -18.70 0.88 -9.74
N CYS A 544 -17.44 0.97 -9.35
CA CYS A 544 -16.34 0.36 -10.11
C CYS A 544 -16.48 -1.18 -10.16
N CYS A 545 -16.20 -1.77 -11.32
CA CYS A 545 -16.02 -3.22 -11.47
C CYS A 545 -14.55 -3.55 -11.72
N LYS A 546 -14.17 -4.80 -11.47
CA LYS A 546 -12.81 -5.29 -11.69
C LYS A 546 -12.45 -5.24 -13.18
N GLU A 547 -11.19 -4.96 -13.48
CA GLU A 547 -10.59 -5.02 -14.83
C GLU A 547 -10.55 -6.44 -15.42
#